data_AF-A0A3G8ZJD5-F1
#
_entry.id   AF-A0A3G8ZJD5-F1
#
_cell.length_a   1.000
_cell.length_b   1.000
_cell.length_c   1.000
_cell.angle_alpha   90.00
_cell.angle_beta   90.00
_cell.angle_gamma   90.00
#
_symmetry.space_group_name_H-M   'P 1'
#
loop_
_entity.id
_entity.type
_entity.pdbx_description
1 polymer ?
#
loop_
_entity_poly.entity_id
_entity_poly.type
_entity_poly.pdbx_seq_one_letter_code
_entity_poly.pdbx_strand_id
1 'polypeptide(L)'
;MTRPDSQLSDIVRRLRVWSLSSWKFNGRAGALRDRLQTLADLTAGRLGRSPLQVPDVGAHALVDQLIVLVADAHDAGVPRAEIDEQLHRVASELGLVGNGAIT
;
A
#
# COMPACT_ATOMS: atom_id res chain seq x y z
N MET A 1 15.02 10.48 7.60
CA MET A 1 14.32 9.18 7.66
C MET A 1 12.86 9.46 8.00
N THR A 2 11.96 9.35 7.03
CA THR A 2 10.51 9.49 7.24
C THR A 2 10.04 8.29 8.07
N ARG A 3 9.24 8.49 9.12
CA ARG A 3 8.67 7.36 9.87
C ARG A 3 7.67 6.62 8.95
N PRO A 4 7.56 5.27 8.99
CA PRO A 4 6.61 4.49 8.20
C PRO A 4 5.19 5.02 8.38
N ASP A 5 4.83 5.38 9.62
CA ASP A 5 3.56 6.03 9.94
C ASP A 5 3.32 7.30 9.13
N SER A 6 4.36 8.11 8.93
CA SER A 6 4.26 9.34 8.13
C SER A 6 4.20 9.08 6.63
N GLN A 7 4.84 8.01 6.12
CA GLN A 7 4.74 7.64 4.70
C GLN A 7 3.38 7.01 4.38
N LEU A 8 2.92 6.05 5.18
CA LEU A 8 1.60 5.43 5.04
C LEU A 8 0.49 6.50 5.15
N SER A 9 0.59 7.40 6.14
CA SER A 9 -0.39 8.48 6.31
C SER A 9 -0.44 9.42 5.10
N ASP A 10 0.71 9.78 4.51
CA ASP A 10 0.74 10.63 3.32
C ASP A 10 0.14 9.93 2.09
N ILE A 11 0.48 8.64 1.87
CA ILE A 11 -0.09 7.83 0.79
C ILE A 11 -1.61 7.76 0.95
N VAL A 12 -2.10 7.33 2.13
CA VAL A 12 -3.54 7.20 2.43
C VAL A 12 -4.26 8.53 2.21
N ARG A 13 -3.72 9.63 2.73
CA ARG A 13 -4.29 10.97 2.57
C ARG A 13 -4.46 11.35 1.10
N ARG A 14 -3.45 11.08 0.26
CA ARG A 14 -3.51 11.38 -1.18
C ARG A 14 -4.47 10.46 -1.94
N LEU A 15 -4.51 9.18 -1.60
CA LEU A 15 -5.40 8.21 -2.25
C LEU A 15 -6.87 8.45 -1.91
N ARG A 16 -7.17 8.90 -0.68
CA ARG A 16 -8.55 9.21 -0.25
C ARG A 16 -9.20 10.39 -0.99
N VAL A 17 -8.40 11.30 -1.55
CA VAL A 17 -8.91 12.44 -2.33
C VAL A 17 -9.02 12.16 -3.83
N TRP A 18 -8.63 10.97 -4.28
CA TRP A 18 -8.72 10.60 -5.69
C TRP A 18 -10.15 10.32 -6.14
N SER A 19 -10.48 10.80 -7.34
CA SER A 19 -11.72 10.43 -8.00
C SER A 19 -11.70 8.96 -8.48
N LEU A 20 -12.87 8.36 -8.70
CA LEU A 20 -12.95 7.02 -9.30
C LEU A 20 -12.27 6.93 -10.68
N SER A 21 -12.28 8.01 -11.46
CA SER A 21 -11.57 8.07 -12.75
C SER A 21 -10.05 8.01 -12.57
N SER A 22 -9.52 8.64 -11.51
CA SER A 22 -8.10 8.59 -11.17
C SER A 22 -7.63 7.17 -10.82
N TRP A 23 -8.53 6.36 -10.25
CA TRP A 23 -8.29 4.95 -9.93
C TRP A 23 -8.33 4.02 -11.15
N LYS A 24 -9.22 4.32 -12.12
CA LYS A 24 -9.30 3.58 -13.40
C LYS A 24 -8.13 3.91 -14.33
N PHE A 25 -7.52 5.08 -14.15
CA PHE A 25 -6.39 5.51 -14.96
C PHE A 25 -5.18 4.58 -14.75
N ASN A 26 -4.62 4.10 -15.86
CA ASN A 26 -3.38 3.33 -15.91
C ASN A 26 -3.34 2.08 -15.01
N GLY A 27 -4.47 1.43 -14.76
CA GLY A 27 -4.52 0.17 -13.99
C GLY A 27 -4.12 0.30 -12.50
N ARG A 28 -4.14 1.51 -11.93
CA ARG A 28 -3.70 1.80 -10.55
C ARG A 28 -4.35 0.94 -9.47
N ALA A 29 -5.65 0.63 -9.61
CA ALA A 29 -6.34 -0.27 -8.68
C ALA A 29 -5.76 -1.69 -8.71
N GLY A 30 -5.41 -2.21 -9.90
CA GLY A 30 -4.75 -3.50 -10.06
C GLY A 30 -3.34 -3.49 -9.48
N ALA A 31 -2.55 -2.46 -9.80
CA ALA A 31 -1.20 -2.30 -9.26
C ALA A 31 -1.20 -2.24 -7.71
N LEU A 32 -2.11 -1.46 -7.11
CA LEU A 32 -2.24 -1.43 -5.65
C LEU A 32 -2.59 -2.83 -5.10
N ARG A 33 -3.53 -3.54 -5.73
CA ARG A 33 -3.92 -4.89 -5.30
C ARG A 33 -2.76 -5.88 -5.34
N ASP A 34 -1.94 -5.87 -6.39
CA ASP A 34 -0.76 -6.74 -6.49
C ASP A 34 0.24 -6.48 -5.35
N ARG A 35 0.37 -5.21 -4.93
CA ARG A 35 1.21 -4.83 -3.79
C ARG A 35 0.60 -5.23 -2.46
N LEU A 36 -0.71 -5.11 -2.30
CA LEU A 36 -1.41 -5.63 -1.13
C LEU A 36 -1.24 -7.14 -1.02
N GLN A 37 -1.30 -7.88 -2.14
CA GLN A 37 -1.04 -9.31 -2.16
C GLN A 37 0.39 -9.62 -1.70
N THR A 38 1.38 -8.88 -2.20
CA THR A 38 2.78 -9.03 -1.78
C THR A 38 2.94 -8.84 -0.26
N LEU A 39 2.30 -7.82 0.33
CA LEU A 39 2.31 -7.59 1.78
C LEU A 39 1.62 -8.72 2.56
N ALA A 40 0.48 -9.21 2.05
CA ALA A 40 -0.23 -10.33 2.65
C ALA A 40 0.61 -11.61 2.63
N ASP A 41 1.32 -11.87 1.53
CA ASP A 41 2.19 -13.03 1.36
C ASP A 41 3.39 -12.98 2.34
N LEU A 42 4.03 -11.81 2.47
CA LEU A 42 5.11 -11.60 3.45
C LEU A 42 4.63 -11.85 4.88
N THR A 43 3.46 -11.31 5.22
CA THR A 43 2.83 -11.47 6.54
C THR A 43 2.51 -12.94 6.81
N ALA A 44 1.89 -13.64 5.86
CA ALA A 44 1.57 -15.06 5.97
C ALA A 44 2.83 -15.92 6.14
N GLY A 45 3.90 -15.61 5.39
CA GLY A 45 5.20 -16.26 5.51
C GLY A 45 5.81 -16.12 6.90
N ARG A 46 5.70 -14.94 7.53
CA ARG A 46 6.14 -14.73 8.92
C ARG A 46 5.31 -15.50 9.94
N LEU A 47 4.01 -15.61 9.72
CA LEU A 47 3.10 -16.32 10.60
C LEU A 47 3.11 -17.85 10.39
N GLY A 48 3.85 -18.36 9.40
CA GLY A 48 3.83 -19.78 9.01
C GLY A 48 2.46 -20.24 8.50
N ARG A 49 1.68 -19.33 7.90
CA ARG A 49 0.34 -19.59 7.37
C ARG A 49 0.35 -19.59 5.85
N SER A 50 -0.63 -20.25 5.25
CA SER A 50 -0.88 -20.10 3.81
C SER A 50 -1.37 -18.67 3.51
N PRO A 51 -0.86 -18.03 2.43
CA PRO A 51 -1.33 -16.72 2.04
C PRO A 51 -2.81 -16.73 1.66
N LEU A 52 -3.54 -15.72 2.11
CA LEU A 52 -4.90 -15.47 1.67
C LEU A 52 -4.87 -14.49 0.50
N GLN A 53 -5.77 -14.71 -0.47
CA GLN A 53 -5.93 -13.80 -1.59
C GLN A 53 -6.57 -12.50 -1.12
N VAL A 54 -6.00 -11.36 -1.49
CA VAL A 54 -6.59 -10.05 -1.26
C VAL A 54 -7.83 -9.93 -2.15
N PRO A 55 -9.03 -9.73 -1.58
CA PRO A 55 -10.25 -9.73 -2.36
C PRO A 55 -10.31 -8.51 -3.31
N ASP A 56 -10.95 -8.69 -4.47
CA ASP A 56 -11.27 -7.59 -5.38
C ASP A 56 -12.35 -6.71 -4.76
N VAL A 57 -11.90 -5.75 -3.96
CA VAL A 57 -12.74 -4.71 -3.39
C VAL A 57 -12.63 -3.44 -4.23
N GLY A 58 -13.68 -2.62 -4.21
CA GLY A 58 -13.70 -1.34 -4.90
C GLY A 58 -12.54 -0.42 -4.47
N ALA A 59 -12.14 0.50 -5.33
CA ALA A 59 -10.89 1.27 -5.18
C ALA A 59 -10.70 1.98 -3.82
N HIS A 60 -11.78 2.49 -3.22
CA HIS A 60 -11.69 3.12 -1.89
C HIS A 60 -11.39 2.11 -0.78
N ALA A 61 -11.93 0.90 -0.86
CA ALA A 61 -11.67 -0.16 0.10
C ALA A 61 -10.24 -0.71 -0.01
N LEU A 62 -9.58 -0.59 -1.17
CA LEU A 62 -8.14 -0.92 -1.29
C LEU A 62 -7.27 -0.02 -0.41
N VAL A 63 -7.68 1.24 -0.18
CA VAL A 63 -6.95 2.15 0.71
C VAL A 63 -7.04 1.69 2.16
N ASP A 64 -8.22 1.28 2.60
CA ASP A 64 -8.41 0.76 3.96
C ASP A 64 -7.69 -0.59 4.14
N GLN A 65 -7.67 -1.45 3.11
CA GLN A 65 -6.88 -2.68 3.12
C GLN A 65 -5.38 -2.43 3.22
N LEU A 66 -4.84 -1.39 2.60
CA LEU A 66 -3.43 -1.01 2.76
C LEU A 66 -3.09 -0.73 4.23
N ILE A 67 -3.97 -0.02 4.95
CA ILE A 67 -3.77 0.31 6.37
C ILE A 67 -3.73 -0.98 7.19
N VAL A 68 -4.71 -1.87 6.97
CA VAL A 68 -4.81 -3.15 7.70
C VAL A 68 -3.59 -4.03 7.43
N LEU A 69 -3.20 -4.23 6.17
CA LEU A 69 -2.10 -5.13 5.83
C LEU A 69 -0.73 -4.63 6.30
N VAL A 70 -0.53 -3.31 6.39
CA VAL A 70 0.70 -2.75 6.98
C VAL A 70 0.72 -2.98 8.49
N ALA A 71 -0.42 -2.84 9.17
CA ALA A 71 -0.54 -3.15 10.59
C ALA A 71 -0.30 -4.65 10.86
N ASP A 72 -0.94 -5.53 10.08
CA ASP A 72 -0.75 -6.98 10.19
C ASP A 72 0.72 -7.39 9.95
N ALA A 73 1.37 -6.79 8.95
CA ALA A 73 2.79 -7.04 8.66
C ALA A 73 3.67 -6.61 9.85
N HIS A 74 3.37 -5.48 10.48
CA HIS A 74 4.08 -5.01 11.66
C HIS A 74 3.89 -5.98 12.83
N ASP A 75 2.66 -6.40 13.11
CA ASP A 75 2.32 -7.31 14.20
C ASP A 75 2.89 -8.72 13.99
N ALA A 76 3.01 -9.16 12.73
CA ALA A 76 3.69 -10.40 12.35
C ALA A 76 5.23 -10.30 12.41
N GLY A 77 5.79 -9.13 12.70
CA GLY A 77 7.23 -8.91 12.78
C GLY A 77 7.94 -8.88 11.43
N VAL A 78 7.26 -8.45 10.36
CA VAL A 78 7.91 -8.14 9.08
C VAL A 78 8.90 -6.98 9.30
N PRO A 79 10.15 -7.06 8.82
CA PRO A 79 11.14 -6.02 9.02
C PRO A 79 10.68 -4.70 8.43
N ARG A 80 10.86 -3.64 9.21
CA ARG A 80 10.45 -2.29 8.84
C ARG A 80 10.99 -1.85 7.48
N ALA A 81 12.22 -2.24 7.14
CA ALA A 81 12.82 -1.93 5.84
C ALA A 81 12.05 -2.56 4.67
N GLU A 82 11.51 -3.78 4.84
CA GLU A 82 10.70 -4.45 3.80
C GLU A 82 9.34 -3.74 3.65
N ILE A 83 8.72 -3.33 4.76
CA ILE A 83 7.48 -2.54 4.74
C ILE A 83 7.70 -1.18 4.06
N ASP A 84 8.76 -0.46 4.44
CA ASP A 84 9.13 0.84 3.87
C ASP A 84 9.38 0.73 2.35
N GLU A 85 10.03 -0.37 1.91
CA GLU A 85 10.23 -0.66 0.48
C GLU A 85 8.91 -0.89 -0.24
N GLN A 86 7.99 -1.69 0.31
CA GLN A 86 6.68 -1.90 -0.31
C GLN A 86 5.88 -0.59 -0.41
N LEU A 87 5.89 0.24 0.65
CA LEU A 87 5.24 1.56 0.63
C LEU A 87 5.87 2.49 -0.42
N HIS A 88 7.18 2.42 -0.61
CA HIS A 88 7.86 3.20 -1.66
C HIS A 88 7.44 2.75 -3.06
N ARG A 89 7.37 1.42 -3.29
CA ARG A 89 6.90 0.85 -4.55
C ARG A 89 5.45 1.25 -4.85
N VAL A 90 4.55 1.16 -3.87
CA VAL A 90 3.16 1.65 -3.99
C VAL A 90 3.15 3.12 -4.40
N ALA A 91 3.92 3.97 -3.71
CA ALA A 91 3.98 5.38 -4.05
C ALA A 91 4.50 5.61 -5.49
N SER A 92 5.50 4.85 -5.93
CA SER A 92 6.07 4.97 -7.28
C SER A 92 5.08 4.54 -8.36
N GLU A 93 4.45 3.38 -8.20
CA GLU A 93 3.50 2.81 -9.18
C GLU A 93 2.22 3.65 -9.30
N LEU A 94 1.81 4.27 -8.20
CA LEU A 94 0.67 5.17 -8.18
C LEU A 94 1.03 6.59 -8.66
N GLY A 95 2.31 6.88 -8.93
CA GLY A 95 2.78 8.19 -9.37
C GLY A 95 2.71 9.25 -8.28
N LEU A 96 2.85 8.85 -7.01
CA LEU A 96 2.87 9.73 -5.84
C LEU A 96 4.28 10.26 -5.52
N VAL A 97 5.32 9.65 -6.11
CA VAL A 97 6.72 10.08 -6.00
C VAL A 97 6.94 11.29 -6.92
N GLY A 98 6.54 12.47 -6.45
CA GLY A 98 6.78 13.74 -7.13
C GLY A 98 5.56 14.67 -7.20
N ASN A 99 5.46 15.61 -6.26
CA ASN A 99 5.15 17.01 -6.58
C ASN A 99 5.64 17.92 -5.44
N GLY A 100 6.97 18.01 -5.33
CA GLY A 100 7.69 19.02 -4.55
C GLY A 100 8.42 19.94 -5.52
N ALA A 101 7.66 20.72 -6.28
CA ALA A 101 8.19 21.83 -7.07
C ALA A 101 7.15 22.96 -7.06
N ILE A 102 7.16 23.71 -5.95
CA ILE A 102 6.74 25.11 -5.96
C ILE A 102 7.95 25.89 -5.47
N THR A 103 8.71 26.43 -6.41
CA THR A 103 9.56 27.61 -6.22
C THR A 103 9.45 28.42 -7.50
#